data_AF-A0A3P1WRF0-F1
#
_entry.id   AF-A0A3P1WRF0-F1
#
_cell.length_a   1.000
_cell.length_b   1.000
_cell.length_c   1.000
_cell.angle_alpha   90.00
_cell.angle_beta   90.00
_cell.angle_gamma   90.00
#
_symmetry.space_group_name_H-M   'P 1'
#
loop_
_entity.id
_entity.type
_entity.pdbx_description
1 polymer ?
#
loop_
_entity_poly.entity_id
_entity_poly.type
_entity_poly.pdbx_seq_one_letter_code
_entity_poly.pdbx_strand_id
1 'polypeptide(L)'
;FSPRSQAAPRRDDRAASTPIAISSGSSTFCTTLQDTEGGFITSRGYRAAKRRAPSARTLRDEDDVNGAEVWRRWLKDHLERRLDGLPRTPSPEELELWAGVVPLVGEFVPTAASFFNGRGIGFGKRPPQWELLEVPFAEHGRELVAFFTERIQNTTALGFMWNERVQQLVHQVRDQLGDAIARPLVEAAQRGGFLDPAV
;
A
#
# COMPACT_ATOMS: atom_id res chain seq x y z
N PHE A 1 71.50 -50.13 0.61
CA PHE A 1 70.45 -50.58 1.55
C PHE A 1 69.11 -50.60 0.83
N SER A 2 68.40 -51.72 0.93
CA SER A 2 66.99 -51.94 0.51
C SER A 2 66.16 -52.11 1.83
N PRO A 3 64.82 -52.35 1.87
CA PRO A 3 63.86 -52.65 0.78
C PRO A 3 62.41 -52.09 0.96
N ARG A 4 61.48 -52.48 0.05
CA ARG A 4 59.98 -52.61 0.24
C ARG A 4 59.24 -51.28 0.58
N SER A 5 57.95 -51.03 0.31
CA SER A 5 56.77 -51.79 -0.15
C SER A 5 55.68 -50.78 -0.66
N GLN A 6 54.50 -51.11 -1.23
CA GLN A 6 53.91 -52.43 -1.53
C GLN A 6 53.08 -52.51 -2.84
N ALA A 7 51.83 -52.00 -2.88
CA ALA A 7 50.82 -52.32 -3.91
C ALA A 7 49.74 -51.23 -4.11
N ALA A 8 49.00 -51.32 -5.23
CA ALA A 8 47.82 -50.51 -5.62
C ALA A 8 46.55 -50.88 -4.79
N PRO A 9 45.36 -50.20 -4.88
CA PRO A 9 44.63 -50.00 -6.16
C PRO A 9 43.69 -48.76 -6.31
N ARG A 10 43.25 -48.59 -7.58
CA ARG A 10 41.95 -48.05 -8.10
C ARG A 10 41.47 -46.62 -7.76
N ARG A 11 40.95 -45.98 -8.81
CA ARG A 11 40.07 -44.80 -8.76
C ARG A 11 38.70 -45.19 -8.23
N ASP A 12 38.06 -44.26 -7.52
CA ASP A 12 36.62 -43.97 -7.65
C ASP A 12 36.36 -42.48 -7.37
N ASP A 13 35.16 -42.00 -7.73
CA ASP A 13 34.83 -40.60 -7.98
C ASP A 13 34.87 -39.64 -6.78
N ARG A 14 35.34 -38.40 -7.03
CA ARG A 14 34.51 -37.18 -6.90
C ARG A 14 35.19 -35.94 -7.47
N ALA A 15 34.49 -35.22 -8.34
CA ALA A 15 34.88 -33.89 -8.78
C ALA A 15 34.67 -32.88 -7.64
N ALA A 16 35.75 -32.25 -7.18
CA ALA A 16 35.68 -31.14 -6.23
C ALA A 16 35.53 -29.81 -6.98
N SER A 17 34.30 -29.33 -7.12
CA SER A 17 34.05 -27.95 -7.58
C SER A 17 34.40 -26.96 -6.48
N THR A 18 35.32 -26.05 -6.78
CA THR A 18 35.81 -25.00 -5.87
C THR A 18 34.70 -24.00 -5.53
N PRO A 19 34.40 -23.72 -4.24
CA PRO A 19 33.52 -22.62 -3.87
C PRO A 19 34.26 -21.27 -3.96
N ILE A 20 33.68 -20.32 -4.70
CA ILE A 20 34.14 -18.92 -4.68
C ILE A 20 33.56 -18.24 -3.45
N ALA A 21 34.42 -17.80 -2.52
CA ALA A 21 34.00 -17.03 -1.35
C ALA A 21 33.83 -15.55 -1.71
N ILE A 22 32.64 -15.00 -1.46
CA ILE A 22 32.44 -13.54 -1.41
C ILE A 22 32.19 -13.16 0.04
N SER A 23 33.17 -12.46 0.62
CA SER A 23 33.08 -11.90 1.97
C SER A 23 32.21 -10.64 1.96
N SER A 24 31.10 -10.62 2.69
CA SER A 24 30.35 -9.43 3.06
C SER A 24 29.52 -9.73 4.31
N GLY A 25 29.66 -8.91 5.36
CA GLY A 25 29.20 -9.19 6.73
C GLY A 25 27.83 -9.84 6.89
N SER A 26 27.83 -11.05 7.47
CA SER A 26 26.65 -11.73 7.98
C SER A 26 26.16 -11.03 9.26
N SER A 27 25.11 -10.22 9.17
CA SER A 27 24.18 -10.04 10.28
C SER A 27 22.99 -10.98 10.11
N THR A 28 22.80 -11.85 11.10
CA THR A 28 21.82 -12.93 11.07
C THR A 28 20.40 -12.37 11.16
N PHE A 29 19.69 -12.30 10.03
CA PHE A 29 18.26 -11.96 10.02
C PHE A 29 17.38 -13.23 9.96
N CYS A 30 16.50 -13.33 10.96
CA CYS A 30 15.32 -14.20 11.02
C CYS A 30 15.54 -15.72 11.17
N THR A 31 15.77 -16.15 12.42
CA THR A 31 15.59 -17.53 12.94
C THR A 31 14.11 -17.96 12.98
N THR A 32 13.31 -17.64 11.97
CA THR A 32 11.84 -17.77 11.99
C THR A 32 11.27 -18.41 10.72
N LEU A 33 12.09 -19.22 10.03
CA LEU A 33 11.74 -20.00 8.84
C LEU A 33 12.36 -21.43 8.91
N GLN A 34 12.33 -22.07 10.08
CA GLN A 34 12.77 -23.47 10.21
C GLN A 34 11.70 -24.50 9.80
N ASP A 35 10.41 -24.12 9.81
CA ASP A 35 9.26 -25.03 9.54
C ASP A 35 8.53 -24.74 8.22
N THR A 36 9.20 -24.18 7.20
CA THR A 36 8.66 -24.11 5.84
C THR A 36 9.69 -24.61 4.83
N GLU A 37 9.25 -25.48 3.91
CA GLU A 37 10.11 -26.03 2.86
C GLU A 37 10.75 -24.91 2.04
N GLY A 38 12.08 -24.90 2.00
CA GLY A 38 12.89 -23.78 1.53
C GLY A 38 12.77 -23.51 0.02
N GLY A 39 11.72 -22.80 -0.39
CA GLY A 39 11.57 -22.28 -1.74
C GLY A 39 12.61 -21.19 -2.03
N PHE A 40 13.67 -21.52 -2.77
CA PHE A 40 14.64 -20.53 -3.22
C PHE A 40 13.99 -19.48 -4.14
N ILE A 41 14.03 -18.22 -3.73
CA ILE A 41 13.74 -17.10 -4.63
C ILE A 41 14.82 -17.09 -5.73
N THR A 42 14.46 -17.59 -6.91
CA THR A 42 15.33 -17.55 -8.09
C THR A 42 15.71 -16.10 -8.42
N SER A 43 16.82 -15.87 -9.11
CA SER A 43 17.22 -14.52 -9.56
C SER A 43 16.13 -13.82 -10.40
N ARG A 44 15.22 -14.58 -11.03
CA ARG A 44 14.04 -14.09 -11.73
C ARG A 44 12.92 -13.68 -10.77
N GLY A 45 12.65 -14.47 -9.73
CA GLY A 45 11.76 -14.11 -8.62
C GLY A 45 12.26 -12.89 -7.84
N TYR A 46 13.56 -12.81 -7.55
CA TYR A 46 14.19 -11.64 -6.95
C TYR A 46 14.06 -10.41 -7.84
N ARG A 47 14.28 -10.52 -9.16
CA ARG A 47 14.07 -9.40 -10.10
C ARG A 47 12.60 -9.00 -10.24
N ALA A 48 11.66 -9.94 -10.15
CA ALA A 48 10.22 -9.66 -10.12
C ALA A 48 9.84 -8.89 -8.83
N ALA A 49 10.36 -9.30 -7.67
CA ALA A 49 10.20 -8.57 -6.41
C ALA A 49 10.99 -7.23 -6.37
N LYS A 50 12.05 -7.09 -7.17
CA LYS A 50 12.90 -5.88 -7.26
C LYS A 50 12.33 -4.80 -8.18
N ARG A 51 11.43 -5.15 -9.10
CA ARG A 51 10.39 -4.21 -9.56
C ARG A 51 9.43 -4.02 -8.39
N ARG A 52 9.80 -3.18 -7.42
CA ARG A 52 8.91 -2.80 -6.33
C ARG A 52 7.62 -2.27 -6.96
N ALA A 53 6.51 -2.95 -6.67
CA ALA A 53 5.20 -2.34 -6.75
C ALA A 53 5.27 -0.98 -6.04
N PRO A 54 4.79 0.12 -6.64
CA PRO A 54 4.72 1.41 -5.99
C PRO A 54 4.12 1.27 -4.59
N SER A 55 4.75 1.85 -3.57
CA SER A 55 4.15 1.84 -2.24
C SER A 55 2.85 2.66 -2.23
N ALA A 56 1.95 2.43 -1.28
CA ALA A 56 0.77 3.30 -1.09
C ALA A 56 1.12 4.79 -1.06
N ARG A 57 2.31 5.11 -0.56
CA ARG A 57 2.88 6.46 -0.57
C ARG A 57 3.36 6.91 -1.94
N THR A 58 4.09 6.06 -2.68
CA THR A 58 4.52 6.33 -4.07
C THR A 58 3.32 6.66 -4.95
N LEU A 59 2.25 5.87 -4.85
CA LEU A 59 1.00 6.10 -5.59
C LEU A 59 0.29 7.41 -5.27
N ARG A 60 0.61 8.03 -4.12
CA ARG A 60 -0.06 9.22 -3.58
C ARG A 60 0.79 10.49 -3.68
N ASP A 61 2.12 10.34 -3.71
CA ASP A 61 3.09 11.44 -3.69
C ASP A 61 3.76 11.64 -5.08
N GLU A 62 3.44 10.84 -6.11
CA GLU A 62 4.02 10.93 -7.47
C GLU A 62 2.95 11.13 -8.55
N ASP A 63 2.97 12.28 -9.24
CA ASP A 63 1.92 12.70 -10.19
C ASP A 63 1.86 11.89 -11.50
N ASP A 64 2.96 11.24 -11.90
CA ASP A 64 3.09 10.50 -13.17
C ASP A 64 2.57 9.04 -13.10
N VAL A 65 1.98 8.64 -11.97
CA VAL A 65 1.54 7.25 -11.78
C VAL A 65 0.10 7.03 -12.26
N ASN A 66 -0.04 6.30 -13.37
CA ASN A 66 -1.35 5.82 -13.84
C ASN A 66 -1.96 4.79 -12.86
N GLY A 67 -2.79 5.27 -11.93
CA GLY A 67 -3.41 4.45 -10.89
C GLY A 67 -4.36 3.37 -11.43
N ALA A 68 -4.96 3.58 -12.61
CA ALA A 68 -5.79 2.56 -13.27
C ALA A 68 -4.95 1.40 -13.83
N GLU A 69 -3.76 1.65 -14.37
CA GLU A 69 -2.80 0.58 -14.72
C GLU A 69 -2.37 -0.19 -13.47
N VAL A 70 -1.98 0.56 -12.41
CA VAL A 70 -1.56 -0.01 -11.12
C VAL A 70 -2.64 -0.91 -10.53
N TRP A 71 -3.91 -0.48 -10.55
CA TRP A 71 -5.06 -1.25 -10.12
C TRP A 71 -5.17 -2.59 -10.85
N ARG A 72 -5.26 -2.55 -12.18
CA ARG A 72 -5.40 -3.74 -13.04
C ARG A 72 -4.21 -4.71 -12.91
N ARG A 73 -3.01 -4.17 -12.64
CA ARG A 73 -1.76 -4.94 -12.70
C ARG A 73 -1.38 -5.66 -11.40
N TRP A 74 -1.69 -5.08 -10.24
CA TRP A 74 -1.35 -5.72 -8.95
C TRP A 74 -2.12 -5.19 -7.74
N LEU A 75 -2.56 -3.92 -7.73
CA LEU A 75 -3.07 -3.29 -6.51
C LEU A 75 -4.41 -3.90 -6.08
N LYS A 76 -5.30 -4.29 -7.00
CA LYS A 76 -6.54 -4.99 -6.66
C LYS A 76 -6.27 -6.25 -5.84
N ASP A 77 -5.54 -7.22 -6.41
CA ASP A 77 -5.20 -8.48 -5.76
C ASP A 77 -4.34 -8.28 -4.50
N HIS A 78 -3.63 -7.16 -4.38
CA HIS A 78 -2.92 -6.81 -3.16
C HIS A 78 -3.90 -6.43 -2.06
N LEU A 79 -4.83 -5.51 -2.32
CA LEU A 79 -5.81 -5.07 -1.33
C LEU A 79 -6.72 -6.20 -0.87
N GLU A 80 -7.19 -7.06 -1.77
CA GLU A 80 -7.94 -8.28 -1.42
C GLU A 80 -7.18 -9.11 -0.38
N ARG A 81 -5.93 -9.50 -0.70
CA ARG A 81 -5.08 -10.26 0.24
C ARG A 81 -4.78 -9.50 1.54
N ARG A 82 -4.57 -8.18 1.51
CA ARG A 82 -4.30 -7.40 2.73
C ARG A 82 -5.51 -7.33 3.65
N LEU A 83 -6.71 -7.21 3.09
CA LEU A 83 -7.97 -7.20 3.83
C LEU A 83 -8.32 -8.59 4.39
N ASP A 84 -7.96 -9.66 3.68
CA ASP A 84 -8.02 -11.05 4.16
C ASP A 84 -6.94 -11.39 5.22
N GLY A 85 -6.11 -10.41 5.62
CA GLY A 85 -5.08 -10.60 6.65
C GLY A 85 -3.80 -11.30 6.16
N LEU A 86 -3.58 -11.43 4.85
CA LEU A 86 -2.41 -12.10 4.27
C LEU A 86 -1.34 -11.10 3.78
N PRO A 87 -0.04 -11.28 4.09
CA PRO A 87 0.56 -12.40 4.84
C PRO A 87 0.52 -12.24 6.37
N ARG A 88 0.06 -11.09 6.87
CA ARG A 88 -0.17 -10.81 8.30
C ARG A 88 -1.35 -9.87 8.47
N THR A 89 -1.99 -9.88 9.64
CA THR A 89 -3.03 -8.89 9.99
C THR A 89 -2.53 -7.47 9.68
N PRO A 90 -3.26 -6.66 8.89
CA PRO A 90 -2.90 -5.26 8.65
C PRO A 90 -3.08 -4.45 9.94
N SER A 91 -2.22 -3.45 10.15
CA SER A 91 -2.46 -2.46 11.21
C SER A 91 -3.49 -1.43 10.73
N PRO A 92 -4.17 -0.71 11.65
CA PRO A 92 -5.03 0.41 11.27
C PRO A 92 -4.31 1.45 10.39
N GLU A 93 -3.08 1.85 10.79
CA GLU A 93 -2.23 2.76 10.01
C GLU A 93 -1.92 2.25 8.59
N GLU A 94 -1.83 0.93 8.38
CA GLU A 94 -1.61 0.35 7.06
C GLU A 94 -2.89 0.44 6.21
N LEU A 95 -4.07 0.20 6.79
CA LEU A 95 -5.35 0.35 6.11
C LEU A 95 -5.65 1.83 5.77
N GLU A 96 -5.33 2.76 6.67
CA GLU A 96 -5.45 4.21 6.43
C GLU A 96 -4.61 4.66 5.21
N LEU A 97 -3.40 4.12 5.06
CA LEU A 97 -2.51 4.38 3.93
C LEU A 97 -3.07 3.81 2.62
N TRP A 98 -3.55 2.55 2.63
CA TRP A 98 -4.13 1.94 1.43
C TRP A 98 -5.44 2.61 0.99
N ALA A 99 -6.30 2.99 1.94
CA ALA A 99 -7.47 3.79 1.67
C ALA A 99 -7.10 5.18 1.08
N GLY A 100 -5.90 5.70 1.36
CA GLY A 100 -5.39 6.95 0.76
C GLY A 100 -5.19 6.89 -0.76
N VAL A 101 -5.10 5.70 -1.34
CA VAL A 101 -4.90 5.46 -2.79
C VAL A 101 -6.22 5.41 -3.56
N VAL A 102 -7.36 5.17 -2.89
CA VAL A 102 -8.69 5.00 -3.52
C VAL A 102 -9.02 6.10 -4.55
N PRO A 103 -8.82 7.41 -4.29
CA PRO A 103 -9.17 8.45 -5.26
C PRO A 103 -8.33 8.45 -6.54
N LEU A 104 -7.23 7.70 -6.57
CA LEU A 104 -6.18 7.79 -7.59
C LEU A 104 -6.27 6.66 -8.63
N VAL A 105 -7.15 5.67 -8.44
CA VAL A 105 -7.26 4.49 -9.32
C VAL A 105 -8.13 4.70 -10.57
N GLY A 106 -8.54 5.95 -10.85
CA GLY A 106 -9.36 6.31 -12.01
C GLY A 106 -10.72 5.61 -12.01
N GLU A 107 -11.10 5.00 -13.15
CA GLU A 107 -12.36 4.26 -13.37
C GLU A 107 -12.70 3.21 -12.28
N PHE A 108 -11.72 2.77 -11.50
CA PHE A 108 -11.88 1.78 -10.45
C PHE A 108 -12.27 2.35 -9.08
N VAL A 109 -12.37 3.67 -8.93
CA VAL A 109 -12.74 4.34 -7.66
C VAL A 109 -13.96 3.70 -6.98
N PRO A 110 -15.09 3.39 -7.66
CA PRO A 110 -16.24 2.76 -7.00
C PRO A 110 -15.92 1.37 -6.43
N THR A 111 -15.11 0.58 -7.16
CA THR A 111 -14.69 -0.76 -6.71
C THR A 111 -13.70 -0.65 -5.55
N ALA A 112 -12.72 0.26 -5.65
CA ALA A 112 -11.73 0.51 -4.61
C ALA A 112 -12.36 1.06 -3.32
N ALA A 113 -13.36 1.94 -3.41
CA ALA A 113 -14.10 2.41 -2.23
C ALA A 113 -14.83 1.26 -1.51
N SER A 114 -15.46 0.32 -2.25
CA SER A 114 -16.16 -0.83 -1.66
C SER A 114 -15.27 -1.73 -0.79
N PHE A 115 -13.96 -1.76 -1.07
CA PHE A 115 -12.95 -2.48 -0.27
C PHE A 115 -12.69 -1.84 1.10
N PHE A 116 -13.15 -0.61 1.35
CA PHE A 116 -12.94 0.11 2.61
C PHE A 116 -14.22 0.54 3.32
N ASN A 117 -15.33 0.72 2.58
CA ASN A 117 -16.63 1.07 3.14
C ASN A 117 -17.05 0.14 4.30
N GLY A 118 -17.65 0.73 5.34
CA GLY A 118 -18.18 0.05 6.52
C GLY A 118 -17.11 -0.51 7.47
N ARG A 119 -15.83 -0.18 7.29
CA ARG A 119 -14.72 -0.71 8.11
C ARG A 119 -14.23 0.25 9.19
N GLY A 120 -14.79 1.46 9.26
CA GLY A 120 -14.42 2.43 10.31
C GLY A 120 -13.02 3.02 10.13
N ILE A 121 -12.51 3.06 8.89
CA ILE A 121 -11.13 3.46 8.60
C ILE A 121 -11.06 4.99 8.46
N GLY A 122 -10.44 5.65 9.43
CA GLY A 122 -10.20 7.10 9.40
C GLY A 122 -9.07 7.52 8.47
N PHE A 123 -8.50 8.69 8.75
CA PHE A 123 -7.26 9.18 8.18
C PHE A 123 -6.10 9.03 9.15
N GLY A 124 -4.92 8.73 8.59
CA GLY A 124 -3.69 8.66 9.36
C GLY A 124 -3.08 10.04 9.66
N LYS A 125 -1.98 10.03 10.40
CA LYS A 125 -1.30 11.20 10.99
C LYS A 125 -0.91 12.35 10.04
N ARG A 126 -1.01 12.19 8.71
CA ARG A 126 -0.67 13.23 7.72
C ARG A 126 -1.76 13.36 6.66
N PRO A 127 -2.18 14.60 6.32
CA PRO A 127 -3.08 14.81 5.20
C PRO A 127 -2.46 14.31 3.90
N PRO A 128 -3.24 13.62 3.05
CA PRO A 128 -2.82 13.27 1.70
C PRO A 128 -2.72 14.51 0.81
N GLN A 129 -1.78 14.49 -0.14
CA GLN A 129 -1.52 15.60 -1.07
C GLN A 129 -2.46 15.55 -2.28
N TRP A 130 -3.77 15.48 -2.03
CA TRP A 130 -4.78 15.55 -3.08
C TRP A 130 -4.90 16.99 -3.60
N GLU A 131 -3.96 17.43 -4.44
CA GLU A 131 -4.04 18.78 -5.02
C GLU A 131 -4.85 18.82 -6.33
N LEU A 132 -5.09 17.68 -6.98
CA LEU A 132 -5.96 17.59 -8.17
C LEU A 132 -6.79 16.29 -8.18
N LEU A 133 -8.01 16.34 -7.64
CA LEU A 133 -9.01 15.27 -7.78
C LEU A 133 -10.15 15.61 -8.76
N GLU A 134 -9.96 16.61 -9.63
CA GLU A 134 -11.02 17.09 -10.53
C GLU A 134 -11.61 15.99 -11.42
N VAL A 135 -10.75 15.17 -12.05
CA VAL A 135 -11.19 14.06 -12.91
C VAL A 135 -11.89 12.96 -12.10
N PRO A 136 -11.32 12.42 -11.00
CA PRO A 136 -12.03 11.48 -10.13
C PRO A 136 -13.38 11.99 -9.59
N PHE A 137 -13.50 13.26 -9.23
CA PHE A 137 -14.77 13.83 -8.77
C PHE A 137 -15.80 14.01 -9.89
N ALA A 138 -15.37 14.38 -11.10
CA ALA A 138 -16.26 14.47 -12.25
C ALA A 138 -16.86 13.10 -12.64
N GLU A 139 -16.08 12.02 -12.53
CA GLU A 139 -16.52 10.67 -12.91
C GLU A 139 -17.22 9.90 -11.78
N HIS A 140 -16.78 10.07 -10.53
CA HIS A 140 -17.16 9.23 -9.38
C HIS A 140 -17.48 10.04 -8.12
N GLY A 141 -18.01 11.25 -8.31
CA GLY A 141 -18.16 12.22 -7.24
C GLY A 141 -19.02 11.78 -6.06
N ARG A 142 -20.10 11.02 -6.28
CA ARG A 142 -20.98 10.54 -5.20
C ARG A 142 -20.30 9.47 -4.35
N GLU A 143 -19.58 8.56 -5.01
CA GLU A 143 -18.83 7.48 -4.40
C GLU A 143 -17.67 8.04 -3.57
N LEU A 144 -16.94 9.03 -4.10
CA LEU A 144 -15.89 9.75 -3.37
C LEU A 144 -16.43 10.54 -2.18
N VAL A 145 -17.57 11.23 -2.33
CA VAL A 145 -18.22 11.94 -1.21
C VAL A 145 -18.60 10.98 -0.09
N ALA A 146 -19.24 9.85 -0.41
CA ALA A 146 -19.61 8.85 0.59
C ALA A 146 -18.36 8.26 1.28
N PHE A 147 -17.34 7.92 0.50
CA PHE A 147 -16.06 7.42 0.99
C PHE A 147 -15.38 8.41 1.95
N PHE A 148 -15.20 9.68 1.53
CA PHE A 148 -14.59 10.69 2.40
C PHE A 148 -15.45 11.03 3.61
N THR A 149 -16.79 10.99 3.49
CA THR A 149 -17.71 11.17 4.62
C THR A 149 -17.46 10.12 5.71
N GLU A 150 -17.35 8.83 5.36
CA GLU A 150 -17.00 7.79 6.34
C GLU A 150 -15.62 8.05 6.96
N ARG A 151 -14.61 8.38 6.15
CA ARG A 151 -13.25 8.60 6.68
C ARG A 151 -13.15 9.79 7.62
N ILE A 152 -13.82 10.91 7.32
CA ILE A 152 -13.89 12.07 8.23
C ILE A 152 -14.56 11.68 9.55
N GLN A 153 -15.69 10.96 9.51
CA GLN A 153 -16.39 10.52 10.72
C GLN A 153 -15.55 9.61 11.62
N ASN A 154 -14.64 8.83 11.04
CA ASN A 154 -13.71 7.96 11.76
C ASN A 154 -12.36 8.61 12.10
N THR A 155 -12.22 9.94 11.92
CA THR A 155 -10.98 10.67 12.22
C THR A 155 -11.18 11.65 13.38
N THR A 156 -10.50 11.41 14.50
CA THR A 156 -10.41 12.38 15.60
C THR A 156 -9.54 13.57 15.17
N ALA A 157 -10.01 14.81 15.35
CA ALA A 157 -9.36 16.04 14.88
C ALA A 157 -7.81 16.06 15.05
N LEU A 158 -7.09 15.93 13.94
CA LEU A 158 -5.63 15.74 13.88
C LEU A 158 -4.83 17.07 13.79
N GLY A 159 -5.46 18.20 14.12
CA GLY A 159 -4.83 19.54 14.17
C GLY A 159 -5.01 20.40 12.92
N PHE A 160 -4.46 21.62 12.96
CA PHE A 160 -4.71 22.70 11.98
C PHE A 160 -4.61 22.29 10.50
N MET A 161 -3.54 21.56 10.11
CA MET A 161 -3.34 21.10 8.72
C MET A 161 -4.49 20.21 8.20
N TRP A 162 -5.19 19.51 9.10
CA TRP A 162 -6.33 18.68 8.74
C TRP A 162 -7.61 19.49 8.58
N ASN A 163 -7.79 20.56 9.36
CA ASN A 163 -8.90 21.49 9.18
C ASN A 163 -8.81 22.16 7.80
N GLU A 164 -7.64 22.70 7.44
CA GLU A 164 -7.41 23.27 6.10
C GLU A 164 -7.66 22.26 4.97
N ARG A 165 -7.14 21.03 5.10
CA ARG A 165 -7.32 20.00 4.06
C ARG A 165 -8.78 19.55 3.91
N VAL A 166 -9.53 19.46 5.00
CA VAL A 166 -10.96 19.12 4.97
C VAL A 166 -11.78 20.30 4.43
N GLN A 167 -11.43 21.55 4.75
CA GLN A 167 -12.02 22.75 4.16
C GLN A 167 -11.84 22.78 2.65
N GLN A 168 -10.61 22.56 2.15
CA GLN A 168 -10.31 22.48 0.72
C GLN A 168 -11.16 21.40 0.02
N LEU A 169 -11.25 20.20 0.61
CA LEU A 169 -12.06 19.10 0.08
C LEU A 169 -13.55 19.47 0.01
N VAL A 170 -14.09 20.10 1.06
CA VAL A 170 -15.50 20.54 1.11
C VAL A 170 -15.78 21.64 0.08
N HIS A 171 -14.89 22.62 -0.07
CA HIS A 171 -15.01 23.65 -1.11
C HIS A 171 -15.01 23.02 -2.51
N GLN A 172 -14.02 22.19 -2.83
CA GLN A 172 -13.96 21.51 -4.12
C GLN A 172 -15.23 20.70 -4.43
N VAL A 173 -15.77 19.98 -3.45
CA VAL A 173 -17.00 19.19 -3.60
C VAL A 173 -18.24 20.08 -3.77
N ARG A 174 -18.35 21.19 -3.02
CA ARG A 174 -19.43 22.19 -3.22
C ARG A 174 -19.36 22.79 -4.64
N ASP A 175 -18.18 23.19 -5.07
CA ASP A 175 -17.97 23.86 -6.37
C ASP A 175 -18.20 22.93 -7.57
N GLN A 176 -17.78 21.66 -7.48
CA GLN A 176 -17.87 20.70 -8.59
C GLN A 176 -19.20 19.91 -8.63
N LEU A 177 -19.80 19.62 -7.48
CA LEU A 177 -20.97 18.71 -7.36
C LEU A 177 -22.21 19.36 -6.75
N GLY A 178 -22.10 20.59 -6.24
CA GLY A 178 -23.18 21.35 -5.61
C GLY A 178 -23.46 20.94 -4.15
N ASP A 179 -24.01 21.89 -3.39
CA ASP A 179 -24.27 21.75 -1.94
C ASP A 179 -25.09 20.50 -1.57
N ALA A 180 -26.05 20.12 -2.43
CA ALA A 180 -26.91 18.96 -2.18
C ALA A 180 -26.12 17.64 -2.14
N ILE A 181 -25.06 17.51 -2.94
CA ILE A 181 -24.15 16.36 -2.90
C ILE A 181 -23.10 16.56 -1.81
N ALA A 182 -22.61 17.78 -1.59
CA ALA A 182 -21.61 18.08 -0.56
C ALA A 182 -22.11 17.87 0.88
N ARG A 183 -23.41 18.01 1.14
CA ARG A 183 -24.00 18.06 2.50
C ARG A 183 -23.52 16.96 3.47
N PRO A 184 -23.48 15.66 3.14
CA PRO A 184 -23.02 14.63 4.08
C PRO A 184 -21.57 14.81 4.53
N LEU A 185 -20.73 15.35 3.64
CA LEU A 185 -19.32 15.66 3.91
C LEU A 185 -19.19 16.89 4.82
N VAL A 186 -19.98 17.94 4.56
CA VAL A 186 -20.08 19.15 5.41
C VAL A 186 -20.49 18.76 6.83
N GLU A 187 -21.59 18.01 6.97
CA GLU A 187 -22.11 17.58 8.28
C GLU A 187 -21.11 16.70 9.05
N ALA A 188 -20.36 15.84 8.35
CA ALA A 188 -19.30 15.04 8.94
C ALA A 188 -18.13 15.92 9.42
N ALA A 189 -17.71 16.89 8.61
CA ALA A 189 -16.60 17.77 8.91
C ALA A 189 -16.92 18.74 10.07
N GLN A 190 -18.14 19.27 10.13
CA GLN A 190 -18.63 20.05 11.28
C GLN A 190 -18.68 19.20 12.56
N ARG A 191 -19.25 17.98 12.50
CA ARG A 191 -19.29 17.05 13.66
C ARG A 191 -17.90 16.62 14.14
N GLY A 192 -16.94 16.50 13.23
CA GLY A 192 -15.54 16.20 13.55
C GLY A 192 -14.71 17.39 14.05
N GLY A 193 -15.27 18.61 14.06
CA GLY A 193 -14.55 19.82 14.45
C GLY A 193 -13.54 20.35 13.43
N PHE A 194 -13.64 19.91 12.16
CA PHE A 194 -12.80 20.36 11.05
C PHE A 194 -13.35 21.65 10.38
N LEU A 195 -14.65 21.88 10.49
CA LEU A 195 -15.35 23.09 10.09
C LEU A 195 -15.98 23.79 11.29
N ASP A 196 -16.01 25.12 11.25
CA ASP A 196 -16.90 25.90 12.11
C ASP A 196 -18.36 25.65 11.64
N PRO A 197 -19.32 25.36 12.53
CA PRO A 197 -20.74 25.23 12.17
C PRO A 197 -21.37 26.51 11.59
N ALA A 198 -20.69 27.65 11.61
CA ALA A 198 -21.12 28.90 10.98
C ALA A 198 -20.77 29.05 9.48
N VAL A 199 -20.28 28.00 8.80
CA VAL A 199 -19.76 27.99 7.39
C VAL A 199 -20.35 26.84 6.53
#